data_AF-H6L8V0-F1
#
_entry.id   AF-H6L8V0-F1
#
_cell.length_a   1.000
_cell.length_b   1.000
_cell.length_c   1.000
_cell.angle_alpha   90.00
_cell.angle_beta   90.00
_cell.angle_gamma   90.00
#
_symmetry.space_group_name_H-M   'P 1'
#
loop_
_entity.id
_entity.type
_entity.pdbx_description
1 polymer ?
#
loop_
_entity_poly.entity_id
_entity_poly.type
_entity_poly.pdbx_seq_one_letter_code
_entity_poly.pdbx_strand_id
1 'polypeptide(L)'
;MRNISLFFFLFLLFSLTACKKPQPVTVEQKRPNFYLPAELGNIVLNMSLQELQTKRPKMAPINYVQDALSFRKEFYEEIGRDSIKRVFYYIDSDSPQPLYEILVEYQDKNYMKEEAERLLGQPNSNNGSEWLFDSRQGFKVRAWLHENRLVFAGEIPGTEWSELN
;
A
#
# COMPACT_ATOMS: atom_id res chain seq x y z
N MET A 1 -21.20 15.11 66.82
CA MET A 1 -22.05 14.17 66.05
C MET A 1 -22.13 14.67 64.60
N ARG A 2 -21.76 13.80 63.64
CA ARG A 2 -22.19 13.70 62.22
C ARG A 2 -21.94 14.92 61.30
N ASN A 3 -21.43 14.84 60.07
CA ASN A 3 -20.87 13.80 59.18
C ASN A 3 -20.17 14.62 58.05
N ILE A 4 -18.85 14.72 58.01
CA ILE A 4 -17.93 14.06 57.06
C ILE A 4 -18.46 13.95 55.62
N SER A 5 -17.87 14.78 54.75
CA SER A 5 -17.39 14.47 53.39
C SER A 5 -17.96 13.22 52.74
N LEU A 6 -18.99 13.38 51.91
CA LEU A 6 -19.49 12.27 51.08
C LEU A 6 -20.02 12.76 49.72
N PHE A 7 -19.37 13.75 49.11
CA PHE A 7 -19.72 14.22 47.76
C PHE A 7 -18.53 14.35 46.80
N PHE A 8 -17.35 13.81 47.18
CA PHE A 8 -16.13 13.85 46.35
C PHE A 8 -15.62 12.45 45.96
N PHE A 9 -16.46 11.42 46.06
CA PHE A 9 -16.06 10.02 45.84
C PHE A 9 -16.96 9.28 44.83
N LEU A 10 -17.53 10.00 43.86
CA LEU A 10 -18.37 9.40 42.80
C LEU A 10 -18.00 9.85 41.38
N PHE A 11 -16.76 10.31 41.16
CA PHE A 11 -16.24 10.67 39.83
C PHE A 11 -14.86 10.06 39.55
N LEU A 12 -14.53 8.96 40.24
CA LEU A 12 -13.21 8.30 40.18
C LEU A 12 -13.31 6.80 39.82
N LEU A 13 -14.41 6.39 39.17
CA LEU A 13 -14.66 5.00 38.77
C LEU A 13 -14.99 4.79 37.29
N PHE A 14 -14.83 5.81 36.44
CA PHE A 14 -14.93 5.65 34.97
C PHE A 14 -13.55 5.59 34.27
N SER A 15 -12.50 5.24 35.01
CA SER A 15 -11.15 5.03 34.47
C SER A 15 -10.88 3.57 34.07
N LEU A 16 -11.91 2.73 34.00
CA LEU A 16 -11.77 1.34 33.57
C LEU A 16 -11.61 1.26 32.05
N THR A 17 -10.34 1.39 31.65
CA THR A 17 -9.66 0.41 30.81
C THR A 17 -10.43 0.02 29.55
N ALA A 18 -10.42 0.92 28.56
CA ALA A 18 -10.43 0.50 27.17
C ALA A 18 -9.07 -0.16 26.86
N CYS A 19 -8.81 -1.33 27.42
CA CYS A 19 -7.83 -2.25 26.86
C CYS A 19 -8.35 -2.62 25.47
N LYS A 20 -7.89 -1.93 24.42
CA LYS A 20 -8.00 -2.44 23.06
C LYS A 20 -7.33 -3.82 23.06
N LYS A 21 -8.14 -4.88 23.03
CA LYS A 21 -7.63 -6.24 22.84
C LYS A 21 -6.75 -6.20 21.58
N PRO A 22 -5.51 -6.74 21.62
CA PRO A 22 -4.73 -6.90 20.41
C PRO A 22 -5.58 -7.68 19.42
N GLN A 23 -5.91 -7.07 18.29
CA GLN A 23 -6.61 -7.80 17.25
C GLN A 23 -5.68 -8.92 16.77
N PRO A 24 -6.17 -10.16 16.67
CA PRO A 24 -5.36 -11.25 16.15
C PRO A 24 -4.92 -10.88 14.72
N VAL A 25 -3.62 -10.98 14.46
CA VAL A 25 -3.04 -10.75 13.13
C VAL A 25 -3.78 -11.65 12.14
N THR A 26 -4.54 -11.05 11.22
CA THR A 26 -5.32 -11.81 10.24
C THR A 26 -4.37 -12.55 9.28
N VAL A 27 -4.82 -13.65 8.67
CA VAL A 27 -4.02 -14.39 7.66
C VAL A 27 -3.58 -13.46 6.51
N GLU A 28 -4.37 -12.44 6.23
CA GLU A 28 -4.07 -11.36 5.28
C GLU A 28 -2.82 -10.55 5.66
N GLN A 29 -2.66 -10.22 6.93
CA GLN A 29 -1.46 -9.56 7.46
C GLN A 29 -0.22 -10.47 7.48
N LYS A 30 -0.32 -11.77 7.14
CA LYS A 30 0.84 -12.67 7.01
C LYS A 30 1.43 -12.71 5.59
N ARG A 31 0.82 -12.06 4.60
CA ARG A 31 1.38 -12.03 3.24
C ARG A 31 2.57 -11.06 3.14
N PRO A 32 3.54 -11.32 2.24
CA PRO A 32 4.66 -10.38 2.01
C PRO A 32 4.22 -9.04 1.43
N ASN A 33 3.04 -8.99 0.82
CA ASN A 33 2.38 -7.84 0.19
C ASN A 33 1.06 -7.47 0.91
N PHE A 34 1.00 -7.61 2.23
CA PHE A 34 -0.23 -7.36 3.01
C PHE A 34 -0.84 -5.95 2.81
N TYR A 35 -0.05 -5.02 2.29
CA TYR A 35 -0.42 -3.63 2.00
C TYR A 35 -1.06 -3.44 0.61
N LEU A 36 -1.04 -4.47 -0.26
CA LEU A 36 -1.72 -4.45 -1.55
C LEU A 36 -3.14 -5.03 -1.43
N PRO A 37 -4.07 -4.61 -2.31
CA PRO A 37 -5.39 -5.24 -2.40
C PRO A 37 -5.30 -6.75 -2.64
N ALA A 38 -6.24 -7.52 -2.08
CA ALA A 38 -6.19 -8.97 -2.10
C ALA A 38 -6.29 -9.56 -3.52
N GLU A 39 -6.93 -8.83 -4.43
CA GLU A 39 -7.06 -9.13 -5.86
C GLU A 39 -5.69 -9.22 -6.54
N LEU A 40 -4.69 -8.53 -5.99
CA LEU A 40 -3.30 -8.60 -6.45
C LEU A 40 -2.61 -9.91 -6.04
N GLY A 41 -3.24 -10.77 -5.23
CA GLY A 41 -2.77 -12.12 -4.93
C GLY A 41 -1.37 -12.13 -4.32
N ASN A 42 -0.42 -12.79 -4.99
CA ASN A 42 0.97 -12.93 -4.54
C ASN A 42 1.94 -12.02 -5.31
N ILE A 43 1.47 -10.90 -5.85
CA ILE A 43 2.34 -9.87 -6.43
C ILE A 43 3.04 -9.11 -5.31
N VAL A 44 4.37 -9.03 -5.36
CA VAL A 44 5.21 -8.30 -4.41
C VAL A 44 6.13 -7.39 -5.18
N LEU A 45 6.46 -6.23 -4.62
CA LEU A 45 7.57 -5.42 -5.10
C LEU A 45 8.87 -6.24 -5.11
N ASN A 46 9.83 -5.82 -5.93
CA ASN A 46 11.13 -6.43 -6.21
C ASN A 46 11.10 -7.83 -6.86
N MET A 47 9.95 -8.31 -7.35
CA MET A 47 9.95 -9.49 -8.21
C MET A 47 10.44 -9.16 -9.61
N SER A 48 11.04 -10.15 -10.29
CA SER A 48 11.49 -10.00 -11.67
C SER A 48 10.32 -9.89 -12.65
N LEU A 49 10.59 -9.33 -13.84
CA LEU A 49 9.63 -9.33 -14.95
C LEU A 49 9.13 -10.74 -15.30
N GLN A 50 10.00 -11.74 -15.29
CA GLN A 50 9.63 -13.12 -15.60
C GLN A 50 8.64 -13.70 -14.58
N GLU A 51 8.88 -13.46 -13.29
CA GLU A 51 7.96 -13.87 -12.22
C GLU A 51 6.63 -13.15 -12.33
N LEU A 52 6.65 -11.84 -12.61
CA LEU A 52 5.44 -11.06 -12.82
C LEU A 52 4.63 -11.59 -14.00
N GLN A 53 5.25 -11.85 -15.16
CA GLN A 53 4.60 -12.44 -16.34
C GLN A 53 3.98 -13.81 -16.04
N THR A 54 4.65 -14.63 -15.24
CA THR A 54 4.13 -15.94 -14.81
C THR A 54 2.88 -15.78 -13.93
N LYS A 55 2.86 -14.79 -13.02
CA LYS A 55 1.74 -14.53 -12.12
C LYS A 55 0.60 -13.75 -12.78
N ARG A 56 0.90 -12.94 -13.80
CA ARG A 56 0.00 -12.05 -14.55
C ARG A 56 0.10 -12.30 -16.05
N PRO A 57 -0.31 -13.49 -16.54
CA PRO A 57 -0.22 -13.82 -17.96
C PRO A 57 -1.14 -12.95 -18.85
N LYS A 58 -2.05 -12.18 -18.26
CA LYS A 58 -2.97 -11.28 -18.97
C LYS A 58 -2.50 -9.83 -19.05
N MET A 59 -1.38 -9.48 -18.41
CA MET A 59 -0.89 -8.11 -18.50
C MET A 59 -0.37 -7.82 -19.90
N ALA A 60 -0.62 -6.60 -20.38
CA ALA A 60 -0.18 -6.11 -21.66
C ALA A 60 0.87 -5.00 -21.47
N PRO A 61 1.89 -4.92 -22.34
CA PRO A 61 2.83 -3.80 -22.30
C PRO A 61 2.13 -2.50 -22.71
N ILE A 62 2.55 -1.39 -22.10
CA ILE A 62 2.23 -0.05 -22.57
C ILE A 62 3.36 0.40 -23.47
N ASN A 63 3.06 0.58 -24.75
CA ASN A 63 4.03 1.09 -25.71
C ASN A 63 3.87 2.61 -25.81
N TYR A 64 4.88 3.33 -25.35
CA TYR A 64 4.97 4.77 -25.57
C TYR A 64 5.49 5.05 -26.98
N VAL A 65 4.97 6.11 -27.60
CA VAL A 65 5.40 6.57 -28.93
C VAL A 65 6.75 7.33 -28.88
N GLN A 66 7.35 7.51 -27.69
CA GLN A 66 8.54 8.34 -27.48
C GLN A 66 9.41 7.89 -26.30
N ASP A 67 10.72 8.12 -26.40
CA ASP A 67 11.82 7.79 -25.45
C ASP A 67 11.72 8.42 -24.05
N ALA A 68 10.65 9.14 -23.72
CA ALA A 68 10.55 9.93 -22.48
C ALA A 68 10.57 9.10 -21.17
N LEU A 69 10.37 7.78 -21.26
CA LEU A 69 10.32 6.85 -20.13
C LEU A 69 11.24 5.64 -20.35
N SER A 70 12.40 5.85 -20.98
CA SER A 70 13.34 4.77 -21.31
C SER A 70 13.88 4.00 -20.09
N PHE A 71 13.82 4.60 -18.90
CA PHE A 71 14.28 4.02 -17.63
C PHE A 71 13.32 2.98 -17.03
N ARG A 72 12.10 2.81 -17.60
CA ARG A 72 11.15 1.82 -17.10
C ARG A 72 10.34 1.15 -18.21
N LYS A 73 9.91 -0.08 -17.93
CA LYS A 73 8.93 -0.81 -18.70
C LYS A 73 7.60 -0.77 -17.97
N GLU A 74 6.53 -0.49 -18.70
CA GLU A 74 5.20 -0.40 -18.12
C GLU A 74 4.29 -1.50 -18.67
N PHE A 75 3.54 -2.11 -17.77
CA PHE A 75 2.50 -3.07 -18.10
C PHE A 75 1.21 -2.68 -17.41
N TYR A 76 0.08 -3.14 -17.96
CA TYR A 76 -1.21 -3.02 -17.30
C TYR A 76 -2.05 -4.29 -17.47
N GLU A 77 -2.99 -4.49 -16.56
CA GLU A 77 -4.08 -5.45 -16.75
C GLU A 77 -5.42 -4.84 -16.31
N GLU A 78 -6.49 -5.20 -17.01
CA GLU A 78 -7.86 -4.88 -16.61
C GLU A 78 -8.31 -5.91 -15.57
N ILE A 79 -8.77 -5.44 -14.41
CA ILE A 79 -9.30 -6.30 -13.35
C ILE A 79 -10.83 -6.34 -13.42
N GLY A 80 -11.47 -5.18 -13.54
CA GLY A 80 -12.91 -5.04 -13.79
C GLY A 80 -13.82 -5.60 -12.68
N ARG A 81 -13.30 -5.81 -11.47
CA ARG A 81 -14.03 -6.33 -10.30
C ARG A 81 -13.54 -5.67 -9.01
N ASP A 82 -14.34 -5.77 -7.95
CA ASP A 82 -13.99 -5.27 -6.61
C ASP A 82 -13.58 -3.79 -6.64
N SER A 83 -14.28 -3.01 -7.48
CA SER A 83 -14.01 -1.58 -7.75
C SER A 83 -12.63 -1.25 -8.32
N ILE A 84 -11.77 -2.25 -8.57
CA ILE A 84 -10.51 -2.08 -9.30
C ILE A 84 -10.81 -2.12 -10.80
N LYS A 85 -10.47 -1.03 -11.47
CA LYS A 85 -10.57 -0.91 -12.92
C LYS A 85 -9.36 -1.60 -13.56
N ARG A 86 -8.15 -1.12 -13.23
CA ARG A 86 -6.87 -1.57 -13.81
C ARG A 86 -5.77 -1.59 -12.76
N VAL A 87 -4.73 -2.36 -13.04
CA VAL A 87 -3.46 -2.29 -12.32
C VAL A 87 -2.35 -2.01 -13.31
N PHE A 88 -1.45 -1.09 -12.95
CA PHE A 88 -0.23 -0.79 -13.69
C PHE A 88 0.98 -1.31 -12.91
N TYR A 89 1.96 -1.81 -13.65
CA TYR A 89 3.20 -2.38 -13.11
C TYR A 89 4.39 -1.69 -13.77
N TYR A 90 5.22 -1.02 -12.97
CA TYR A 90 6.44 -0.39 -13.47
C TYR A 90 7.66 -1.21 -13.05
N ILE A 91 8.39 -1.61 -14.06
CA ILE A 91 9.55 -2.48 -13.99
C ILE A 91 10.74 -1.66 -14.43
N ASP A 92 11.85 -1.75 -13.72
CA ASP A 92 13.07 -1.06 -14.14
C ASP A 92 13.51 -1.54 -15.55
N SER A 93 13.99 -0.64 -16.41
CA SER A 93 14.48 -1.05 -17.73
C SER A 93 15.79 -1.81 -17.66
N ASP A 94 16.61 -1.47 -16.66
CA ASP A 94 17.97 -1.95 -16.49
C ASP A 94 18.00 -3.22 -15.64
N SER A 95 19.01 -4.04 -15.84
CA SER A 95 19.17 -5.27 -15.06
C SER A 95 19.33 -4.93 -13.57
N PRO A 96 18.57 -5.53 -12.63
CA PRO A 96 17.85 -6.81 -12.78
C PRO A 96 16.36 -6.72 -13.13
N GLN A 97 15.85 -5.57 -13.54
CA GLN A 97 14.45 -5.32 -13.93
C GLN A 97 13.44 -5.70 -12.82
N PRO A 98 13.61 -5.19 -11.58
CA PRO A 98 12.65 -5.43 -10.52
C PRO A 98 11.34 -4.64 -10.75
N LEU A 99 10.23 -5.21 -10.30
CA LEU A 99 8.96 -4.51 -10.11
C LEU A 99 9.12 -3.52 -8.96
N TYR A 100 9.19 -2.23 -9.26
CA TYR A 100 9.46 -1.22 -8.24
C TYR A 100 8.25 -0.33 -7.94
N GLU A 101 7.24 -0.29 -8.81
CA GLU A 101 6.03 0.48 -8.56
C GLU A 101 4.77 -0.23 -9.08
N ILE A 102 3.68 -0.13 -8.31
CA ILE A 102 2.37 -0.68 -8.62
C ILE A 102 1.34 0.43 -8.44
N LEU A 103 0.50 0.66 -9.44
CA LEU A 103 -0.61 1.61 -9.37
C LEU A 103 -1.92 0.85 -9.52
N VAL A 104 -2.79 0.95 -8.51
CA VAL A 104 -4.13 0.37 -8.56
C VAL A 104 -5.13 1.47 -8.90
N GLU A 105 -5.68 1.42 -10.12
CA GLU A 105 -6.71 2.35 -10.58
C GLU A 105 -8.09 1.84 -10.16
N TYR A 106 -8.81 2.65 -9.39
CA TYR A 106 -10.17 2.37 -8.96
C TYR A 106 -11.21 3.06 -9.84
N GLN A 107 -12.40 2.48 -9.88
CA GLN A 107 -13.56 3.06 -10.56
C GLN A 107 -14.08 4.31 -9.87
N ASP A 108 -13.97 4.37 -8.54
CA ASP A 108 -14.44 5.48 -7.71
C ASP A 108 -13.35 5.98 -6.75
N LYS A 109 -13.23 7.31 -6.65
CA LYS A 109 -12.20 7.97 -5.83
C LYS A 109 -12.49 7.87 -4.34
N ASN A 110 -13.75 7.80 -3.93
CA ASN A 110 -14.08 7.66 -2.51
C ASN A 110 -13.79 6.23 -2.06
N TYR A 111 -14.17 5.23 -2.86
CA TYR A 111 -13.80 3.85 -2.62
C TYR A 111 -12.28 3.66 -2.51
N MET A 112 -11.49 4.28 -3.41
CA MET A 112 -10.02 4.25 -3.31
C MET A 112 -9.52 4.75 -1.95
N LYS A 113 -10.11 5.83 -1.41
CA LYS A 113 -9.70 6.39 -0.11
C LYS A 113 -10.06 5.46 1.04
N GLU A 114 -11.28 4.91 1.01
CA GLU A 114 -11.74 3.93 2.01
C GLU A 114 -10.85 2.69 2.01
N GLU A 115 -10.51 2.19 0.82
CA GLU A 115 -9.65 1.03 0.67
C GLU A 115 -8.21 1.32 1.09
N ALA A 116 -7.67 2.51 0.79
CA ALA A 116 -6.37 2.93 1.29
C ALA A 116 -6.33 3.01 2.82
N GLU A 117 -7.36 3.58 3.46
CA GLU A 117 -7.47 3.62 4.91
C GLU A 117 -7.62 2.22 5.51
N ARG A 118 -8.39 1.33 4.87
CA ARG A 118 -8.55 -0.06 5.29
C ARG A 118 -7.23 -0.84 5.24
N LEU A 119 -6.46 -0.66 4.17
CA LEU A 119 -5.20 -1.37 3.94
C LEU A 119 -4.04 -0.82 4.78
N LEU A 120 -3.92 0.50 4.84
CA LEU A 120 -2.72 1.19 5.31
C LEU A 120 -2.94 1.99 6.61
N GLY A 121 -4.19 2.16 7.03
CA GLY A 121 -4.54 3.06 8.13
C GLY A 121 -4.40 4.52 7.73
N GLN A 122 -4.12 5.37 8.71
CA GLN A 122 -3.91 6.80 8.49
C GLN A 122 -2.50 7.06 7.90
N PRO A 123 -2.34 8.06 7.00
CA PRO A 123 -1.02 8.52 6.53
C PRO A 123 -0.07 8.80 7.70
N ASN A 124 1.21 8.49 7.53
CA ASN A 124 2.22 8.58 8.58
C ASN A 124 3.48 9.37 8.18
N SER A 125 3.49 9.96 6.98
CA SER A 125 4.53 10.90 6.54
C SER A 125 4.34 12.29 7.15
N ASN A 126 5.39 13.10 7.13
CA ASN A 126 5.37 14.47 7.68
C ASN A 126 4.37 15.42 6.97
N ASN A 127 4.05 15.16 5.70
CA ASN A 127 3.05 15.95 4.95
C ASN A 127 1.61 15.48 5.19
N GLY A 128 1.39 14.36 5.89
CA GLY A 128 0.08 13.82 6.20
C GLY A 128 -0.68 13.25 4.99
N SER A 129 -0.01 13.02 3.86
CA SER A 129 -0.66 12.54 2.63
C SER A 129 -0.07 11.23 2.08
N GLU A 130 0.94 10.67 2.74
CA GLU A 130 1.64 9.47 2.29
C GLU A 130 1.78 8.46 3.43
N TRP A 131 1.95 7.20 3.05
CA TRP A 131 2.29 6.11 3.95
C TRP A 131 3.71 5.66 3.66
N LEU A 132 4.49 5.48 4.73
CA LEU A 132 5.86 4.99 4.72
C LEU A 132 5.94 3.79 5.66
N PHE A 133 6.39 2.64 5.15
CA PHE A 133 6.53 1.42 5.96
C PHE A 133 7.63 0.51 5.43
N ASP A 134 8.11 -0.40 6.28
CA ASP A 134 9.11 -1.39 5.91
C ASP A 134 8.49 -2.56 5.18
N SER A 135 9.06 -2.90 4.01
CA SER A 135 8.77 -4.14 3.31
C SER A 135 9.39 -5.31 4.07
N ARG A 136 8.80 -6.50 3.92
CA ARG A 136 9.39 -7.74 4.47
C ARG A 136 10.69 -8.15 3.79
N GLN A 137 11.02 -7.54 2.66
CA GLN A 137 12.23 -7.79 1.90
C GLN A 137 13.35 -6.80 2.24
N GLY A 138 13.14 -5.89 3.20
CA GLY A 138 14.19 -5.04 3.74
C GLY A 138 14.38 -3.69 3.03
N PHE A 139 13.40 -3.23 2.25
CA PHE A 139 13.37 -1.89 1.65
C PHE A 139 12.15 -1.10 2.14
N LYS A 140 12.18 0.23 2.01
CA LYS A 140 11.03 1.09 2.34
C LYS A 140 10.00 1.05 1.21
N VAL A 141 8.73 1.08 1.60
CA VAL A 141 7.61 1.25 0.68
C VAL A 141 6.97 2.60 0.99
N ARG A 142 6.79 3.39 -0.06
CA ARG A 142 6.00 4.61 -0.05
C ARG A 142 4.68 4.34 -0.77
N ALA A 143 3.58 4.82 -0.20
CA ALA A 143 2.29 4.80 -0.87
C ALA A 143 1.62 6.17 -0.79
N TRP A 144 0.86 6.52 -1.83
CA TRP A 144 0.11 7.77 -1.89
C TRP A 144 -1.09 7.66 -2.84
N LEU A 145 -1.99 8.64 -2.73
CA LEU A 145 -3.14 8.76 -3.61
C LEU A 145 -2.83 9.74 -4.74
N HIS A 146 -3.12 9.36 -5.98
CA HIS A 146 -3.00 10.22 -7.15
C HIS A 146 -4.18 10.01 -8.10
N GLU A 147 -4.98 11.05 -8.35
CA GLU A 147 -6.23 10.96 -9.10
C GLU A 147 -7.19 9.89 -8.53
N ASN A 148 -7.43 8.81 -9.29
CA ASN A 148 -8.19 7.62 -8.91
C ASN A 148 -7.29 6.39 -8.68
N ARG A 149 -6.01 6.62 -8.37
CA ARG A 149 -5.00 5.58 -8.18
C ARG A 149 -4.43 5.59 -6.75
N LEU A 150 -4.30 4.39 -6.18
CA LEU A 150 -3.43 4.15 -5.04
C LEU A 150 -2.10 3.63 -5.57
N VAL A 151 -1.03 4.37 -5.31
CA VAL A 151 0.32 4.07 -5.79
C VAL A 151 1.13 3.45 -4.66
N PHE A 152 1.94 2.45 -5.00
CA PHE A 152 2.91 1.80 -4.12
C PHE A 152 4.27 1.77 -4.81
N ALA A 153 5.25 2.46 -4.26
CA ALA A 153 6.63 2.48 -4.75
C ALA A 153 7.58 1.87 -3.72
N GLY A 154 8.47 0.99 -4.16
CA GLY A 154 9.55 0.45 -3.35
C GLY A 154 10.84 1.24 -3.56
N GLU A 155 11.48 1.68 -2.47
CA GLU A 155 12.82 2.26 -2.48
C GLU A 155 13.87 1.14 -2.63
N ILE A 156 13.83 0.46 -3.78
CA ILE A 156 14.71 -0.67 -4.10
C ILE A 156 16.02 -0.12 -4.67
N PRO A 157 17.20 -0.50 -4.13
CA PRO A 157 18.47 0.02 -4.62
C PRO A 157 18.65 -0.11 -6.13
N GLY A 158 19.03 0.99 -6.78
CA GLY A 158 19.24 1.03 -8.23
C GLY A 158 17.98 1.26 -9.05
N THR A 159 16.85 1.59 -8.40
CA THR A 159 15.61 1.99 -9.08
C THR A 159 15.30 3.47 -8.81
N GLU A 160 14.40 4.05 -9.61
CA GLU A 160 13.97 5.47 -9.57
C GLU A 160 13.78 6.02 -8.15
N TRP A 161 13.15 5.25 -7.26
CA TRP A 161 12.80 5.72 -5.92
C TRP A 161 13.93 5.61 -4.89
N SER A 162 15.01 4.89 -5.19
CA SER A 162 16.14 4.75 -4.25
C SER A 162 17.03 5.99 -4.15
N GLU A 163 16.96 6.88 -5.14
CA GLU A 163 17.80 8.08 -5.24
C GLU A 163 17.17 9.34 -4.63
N LEU A 164 15.92 9.25 -4.15
CA LEU A 164 15.12 10.39 -3.69
C LEU A 164 15.22 10.69 -2.18
N ASN A 165 16.22 10.12 -1.50
CA ASN A 165 16.46 10.29 -0.06
C ASN A 165 17.36 11.48 0.28
#